data_AF-A0A7J2HSH3-F1
#
_entry.id   AF-A0A7J2HSH3-F1
#
_cell.length_a   1.000
_cell.length_b   1.000
_cell.length_c   1.000
_cell.angle_alpha   90.00
_cell.angle_beta   90.00
_cell.angle_gamma   90.00
#
_symmetry.space_group_name_H-M   'P 1'
#
loop_
_entity.id
_entity.type
_entity.pdbx_description
1 polymer ?
#
loop_
_entity_poly.entity_id
_entity_poly.type
_entity_poly.pdbx_seq_one_letter_code
_entity_poly.pdbx_strand_id
1 'polypeptide(L)'
;AKEAAPELIKWLAENPDKSLGEAVEALGLKPVSMAEVEERLNKLLEEHRRLVEENPGKAVSLIMGELMKHYRGKVDGAKLYKLVSGAVRGQKSG
;
A
#
# COMPACT_ATOMS: atom_id res chain seq x y z
N ALA A 1 -8.30 -2.36 -20.55
CA ALA A 1 -8.35 -0.99 -20.01
C ALA A 1 -9.27 -0.13 -20.89
N LYS A 2 -10.58 -0.14 -20.67
CA LYS A 2 -11.54 0.71 -21.40
C LYS A 2 -12.79 1.14 -20.62
N GLU A 3 -12.89 0.86 -19.32
CA GLU A 3 -14.16 1.04 -18.57
C GLU A 3 -14.09 1.99 -17.38
N ALA A 4 -12.93 2.59 -17.08
CA ALA A 4 -12.82 3.57 -15.99
C ALA A 4 -13.31 4.98 -16.37
N ALA A 5 -13.28 5.32 -17.66
CA ALA A 5 -13.67 6.66 -18.13
C ALA A 5 -15.16 6.98 -17.93
N PRO A 6 -16.11 6.06 -18.20
CA PRO A 6 -17.53 6.29 -17.97
C PRO A 6 -17.88 6.51 -16.49
N GLU A 7 -17.27 5.72 -15.59
CA GLU A 7 -17.51 5.85 -14.14
C GLU A 7 -16.97 7.16 -13.58
N LEU A 8 -15.79 7.59 -14.05
CA LEU A 8 -15.21 8.89 -13.71
C LEU A 8 -16.11 10.06 -14.15
N ILE A 9 -16.62 10.00 -15.38
CA ILE A 9 -17.53 11.02 -15.92
C ILE A 9 -18.85 11.04 -15.13
N LYS A 10 -19.40 9.86 -14.81
CA LYS A 10 -20.63 9.75 -14.02
C LYS A 10 -20.46 10.34 -12.62
N TRP A 11 -19.37 10.01 -11.93
CA TRP A 11 -19.10 10.52 -10.60
C TRP A 11 -18.93 12.04 -10.59
N LEU A 12 -18.22 12.61 -11.58
CA LEU A 12 -18.08 14.06 -11.70
C LEU A 12 -19.40 14.76 -12.03
N ALA A 13 -20.28 14.12 -12.81
CA ALA A 13 -21.62 14.66 -13.08
C ALA A 13 -22.51 14.66 -11.82
N GLU A 14 -22.35 13.66 -10.95
CA GLU A 14 -23.05 13.57 -9.66
C GLU A 14 -22.41 14.47 -8.58
N ASN A 15 -21.17 14.91 -8.77
CA ASN A 15 -20.39 15.73 -7.83
C ASN A 15 -19.72 16.93 -8.54
N PRO A 16 -20.49 17.91 -9.03
CA PRO A 16 -19.98 18.99 -9.90
C PRO A 16 -19.04 19.98 -9.19
N ASP A 17 -19.10 20.05 -7.87
CA ASP A 17 -18.24 20.84 -6.98
C ASP A 17 -16.92 20.12 -6.63
N LYS A 18 -16.76 18.86 -7.05
CA LYS A 18 -15.59 18.03 -6.77
C LYS A 18 -14.63 17.99 -7.93
N SER A 19 -13.35 17.88 -7.61
CA SER A 19 -12.27 17.82 -8.59
C SER A 19 -12.12 16.42 -9.20
N LEU A 20 -11.49 16.38 -10.39
CA LEU A 20 -11.03 15.13 -10.99
C LEU A 20 -10.18 14.28 -10.02
N GLY A 21 -9.38 14.93 -9.18
CA GLY A 21 -8.56 14.25 -8.17
C GLY A 21 -9.39 13.52 -7.12
N GLU A 22 -10.46 14.16 -6.63
CA GLU A 22 -11.40 13.55 -5.69
C GLU A 22 -12.20 12.42 -6.34
N ALA A 23 -12.55 12.54 -7.63
CA ALA A 23 -13.21 11.48 -8.38
C ALA A 23 -12.32 10.24 -8.51
N VAL A 24 -11.04 10.44 -8.80
CA VAL A 24 -10.05 9.35 -8.91
C VAL A 24 -9.83 8.67 -7.54
N GLU A 25 -9.89 9.42 -6.43
CA GLU A 25 -9.87 8.87 -5.08
C GLU A 25 -11.13 8.05 -4.75
N ALA A 26 -12.31 8.64 -4.95
CA ALA A 26 -13.60 8.06 -4.60
C ALA A 26 -13.90 6.78 -5.41
N LEU A 27 -13.44 6.73 -6.65
CA LEU A 27 -13.59 5.57 -7.53
C LEU A 27 -12.45 4.54 -7.38
N GLY A 28 -11.49 4.77 -6.47
CA GLY A 28 -10.36 3.87 -6.27
C GLY A 28 -9.44 3.75 -7.50
N LEU A 29 -9.52 4.74 -8.39
CA LEU A 29 -8.73 4.85 -9.61
C LEU A 29 -7.34 5.44 -9.36
N LYS A 30 -7.04 5.86 -8.12
CA LYS A 30 -5.69 6.28 -7.75
C LYS A 30 -4.75 5.09 -7.82
N PRO A 31 -3.61 5.19 -8.53
CA PRO A 31 -2.51 4.27 -8.32
C PRO A 31 -2.09 4.38 -6.85
N VAL A 32 -2.00 3.25 -6.15
CA VAL A 32 -1.47 3.21 -4.78
C VAL A 32 -0.13 3.91 -4.77
N SER A 33 0.00 4.95 -3.96
CA SER A 33 1.26 5.67 -3.83
C SER A 33 2.23 4.84 -2.99
N MET A 34 3.52 4.85 -3.33
CA MET A 34 4.53 4.19 -2.51
C MET A 34 4.60 4.76 -1.08
N ALA A 35 4.27 6.04 -0.90
CA ALA A 35 4.21 6.69 0.40
C ALA A 35 3.15 6.06 1.33
N GLU A 36 1.98 5.72 0.80
CA GLU A 36 0.92 5.04 1.56
C GLU A 36 1.36 3.63 1.99
N VAL A 37 2.03 2.90 1.09
CA VAL A 37 2.60 1.58 1.39
C VAL A 37 3.65 1.67 2.49
N GLU A 38 4.53 2.67 2.43
CA GLU A 38 5.56 2.93 3.43
C GLU A 38 4.95 3.28 4.79
N GLU A 39 3.91 4.12 4.82
CA GLU A 39 3.21 4.45 6.06
C GLU A 39 2.57 3.20 6.70
N ARG A 40 1.90 2.37 5.88
CA ARG A 40 1.32 1.11 6.36
C ARG A 40 2.38 0.13 6.84
N LEU A 41 3.52 0.06 6.13
CA LEU A 41 4.66 -0.75 6.53
C LEU A 41 5.22 -0.30 7.89
N ASN A 42 5.42 1.00 8.09
CA ASN A 42 5.93 1.53 9.35
C ASN A 42 5.00 1.18 10.53
N LYS A 43 3.68 1.31 10.35
CA LYS A 43 2.70 0.87 11.36
C LYS A 43 2.84 -0.62 11.71
N LEU A 44 2.96 -1.48 10.70
CA LEU A 44 3.14 -2.93 10.91
C LEU A 44 4.48 -3.27 11.57
N LEU A 45 5.55 -2.53 11.27
CA LEU A 45 6.84 -2.70 11.93
C LEU A 45 6.76 -2.34 13.42
N GLU A 46 6.05 -1.27 13.76
CA GLU A 46 5.84 -0.88 15.16
C GLU A 46 4.95 -1.88 15.91
N GLU A 47 3.83 -2.30 15.32
CA GLU A 47 2.92 -3.30 15.88
C GLU A 47 3.62 -4.65 16.12
N HIS A 48 4.59 -5.00 15.28
CA HIS A 48 5.32 -6.27 15.34
C HIS A 48 6.81 -6.10 15.71
N ARG A 49 7.19 -5.00 16.36
CA ARG A 49 8.59 -4.68 16.67
C ARG A 49 9.33 -5.83 17.37
N ARG A 50 8.69 -6.43 18.37
CA ARG A 50 9.25 -7.60 19.07
C ARG A 50 9.51 -8.80 18.14
N LEU A 51 8.60 -9.06 17.21
CA LEU A 51 8.77 -10.15 16.24
C LEU A 51 9.86 -9.81 15.21
N VAL A 52 9.99 -8.55 14.82
CA VAL A 52 11.05 -8.05 13.93
C VAL A 52 12.43 -8.29 14.55
N GLU A 53 12.57 -8.03 15.86
CA GLU A 53 13.80 -8.25 16.62
C GLU A 53 14.09 -9.74 16.85
N GLU A 54 13.11 -10.51 17.33
CA GLU A 54 13.28 -11.93 17.70
C GLU A 54 13.39 -12.86 16.47
N ASN A 55 12.62 -12.59 15.41
CA ASN A 55 12.59 -13.43 14.21
C ASN A 55 12.26 -12.62 12.94
N PRO A 56 13.26 -11.92 12.35
CA PRO A 56 13.05 -11.06 11.19
C PRO A 56 12.53 -11.82 9.96
N GLY A 57 12.91 -13.09 9.79
CA GLY A 57 12.39 -13.92 8.70
C GLY A 57 10.88 -14.14 8.79
N LYS A 58 10.38 -14.44 10.00
CA LYS A 58 8.95 -14.59 10.27
C LYS A 58 8.21 -13.25 10.18
N ALA A 59 8.83 -12.16 10.66
CA ALA A 59 8.28 -10.82 10.54
C ALA A 59 8.06 -10.40 9.08
N VAL A 60 9.05 -10.63 8.19
CA VAL A 60 8.90 -10.34 6.75
C VAL A 60 7.69 -11.08 6.18
N SER A 61 7.56 -12.38 6.45
CA SER A 61 6.44 -13.19 5.94
C SER A 61 5.07 -12.69 6.44
N LEU A 62 4.98 -12.31 7.72
CA LEU A 62 3.75 -11.80 8.32
C LEU A 62 3.35 -10.43 7.73
N ILE A 63 4.30 -9.49 7.69
CA ILE A 63 4.09 -8.14 7.18
C ILE A 63 3.74 -8.17 5.68
N MET A 64 4.43 -9.01 4.90
CA MET A 64 4.10 -9.24 3.50
C MET A 64 2.68 -9.77 3.33
N GLY A 65 2.25 -10.71 4.17
CA GLY A 65 0.90 -11.23 4.16
C GLY A 65 -0.15 -10.13 4.37
N GLU A 66 0.09 -9.23 5.30
CA GLU A 66 -0.83 -8.14 5.62
C GLU A 66 -0.89 -7.07 4.52
N LEU A 67 0.26 -6.67 3.96
CA LEU A 67 0.32 -5.74 2.84
C LEU A 67 -0.30 -6.33 1.56
N MET A 68 -0.07 -7.62 1.29
CA MET A 68 -0.63 -8.29 0.11
C MET A 68 -2.16 -8.42 0.15
N LYS A 69 -2.80 -8.38 1.33
CA LYS A 69 -4.28 -8.32 1.40
C LYS A 69 -4.85 -7.05 0.78
N HIS A 70 -4.10 -5.94 0.85
CA HIS A 70 -4.58 -4.61 0.48
C HIS A 70 -4.01 -4.11 -0.85
N TYR A 71 -2.76 -4.49 -1.15
CA TYR A 71 -1.96 -3.94 -2.25
C TYR A 71 -1.70 -4.93 -3.40
N ARG A 72 -2.16 -6.19 -3.30
CA ARG A 72 -2.03 -7.16 -4.39
C ARG A 72 -2.74 -6.64 -5.65
N GLY A 73 -2.04 -6.70 -6.78
CA GLY A 73 -2.54 -6.20 -8.06
C GLY A 73 -2.49 -4.68 -8.21
N LYS A 74 -2.17 -3.94 -7.14
CA LYS A 74 -1.97 -2.49 -7.13
C LYS A 74 -0.50 -2.09 -7.09
N VAL A 75 0.35 -2.94 -6.51
CA VAL A 75 1.79 -2.72 -6.35
C VAL A 75 2.56 -3.93 -6.86
N ASP A 76 3.74 -3.68 -7.45
CA ASP A 76 4.66 -4.72 -7.86
C ASP A 76 5.16 -5.51 -6.63
N GLY A 77 4.90 -6.82 -6.62
CA GLY A 77 5.21 -7.68 -5.48
C GLY A 77 6.71 -7.79 -5.18
N ALA A 78 7.58 -7.67 -6.20
CA ALA A 78 9.02 -7.73 -6.00
C ALA A 78 9.55 -6.43 -5.38
N LYS A 79 9.01 -5.26 -5.79
CA LYS A 79 9.30 -3.96 -5.15
C LYS A 79 8.80 -3.95 -3.70
N LEU A 80 7.59 -4.43 -3.47
CA LEU A 80 7.01 -4.53 -2.12
C LEU A 80 7.86 -5.43 -1.21
N TYR A 81 8.27 -6.61 -1.71
CA TYR A 81 9.14 -7.52 -0.97
C TYR A 81 10.50 -6.88 -0.62
N LYS A 82 11.13 -6.19 -1.57
CA LYS A 82 12.40 -5.49 -1.31
C LYS A 82 12.25 -4.41 -0.23
N LEU A 83 11.16 -3.64 -0.27
CA LEU A 83 10.85 -2.62 0.73
C LEU A 83 10.69 -3.24 2.13
N VAL A 84 9.85 -4.27 2.26
CA VAL A 84 9.60 -4.95 3.55
C VAL A 84 10.86 -5.61 4.08
N SER A 85 11.55 -6.39 3.24
CA SER A 85 12.77 -7.10 3.63
C SER A 85 13.88 -6.13 4.04
N GLY A 86 14.03 -5.02 3.32
CA GLY A 86 14.96 -3.95 3.65
C GLY A 86 14.64 -3.30 5.00
N ALA A 87 13.38 -2.94 5.24
CA ALA A 87 12.97 -2.28 6.48
C ALA A 87 13.13 -3.21 7.71
N VAL A 88 12.72 -4.48 7.60
CA VAL A 88 12.83 -5.46 8.69
C VAL A 88 14.30 -5.78 9.01
N ARG A 89 15.15 -5.95 7.98
CA ARG A 89 16.57 -6.29 8.19
C ARG A 89 17.43 -5.08 8.52
N GLY A 90 17.04 -3.88 8.10
CA GLY A 90 17.72 -2.62 8.38
C GLY A 90 17.68 -2.21 9.85
N GLN A 91 16.66 -2.64 10.62
CA GLN A 91 16.61 -2.43 12.07
C GLN A 91 17.68 -3.20 12.86
N LYS A 92 18.42 -4.13 12.22
CA LYS A 92 19.49 -4.89 12.88
C LYS A 92 20.82 -4.13 13.02
N SER A 93 20.87 -2.87 12.58
CA SER A 93 22.04 -1.98 12.74
C SER A 93 21.78 -1.00 13.89
N GLY A 94 21.86 -1.51 15.12
CA GLY A 94 21.76 -0.74 16.36
C GLY A 94 22.45 -1.50 17.48
#